data_AF-A0A8T4NR65-F1
#
_entry.id   AF-A0A8T4NR65-F1
#
_cell.length_a   1.000
_cell.length_b   1.000
_cell.length_c   1.000
_cell.angle_alpha   90.00
_cell.angle_beta   90.00
_cell.angle_gamma   90.00
#
_symmetry.space_group_name_H-M   'P 1'
#
loop_
_entity.id
_entity.type
_entity.pdbx_description
1 polymer ?
#
loop_
_entity_poly.entity_id
_entity_poly.type
_entity_poly.pdbx_seq_one_letter_code
_entity_poly.pdbx_strand_id
1 'polypeptide(L)'
;MDTEHLIEELSEEEKMRQGNISLILDTYNDIFSDFDPRSYSERALSDDFLLECKRAARDKDLEIGFELRLLMPKSKRNLNDEVKIKQRLRLHFHKHFKEKHDEIKSIKREGIAWSVVGLVFIFLATIIYAYEGFLFNLLFVILEPAGWFTLWSGLDKIFITSKEKKPELDFYRKMANVKIVFISY
;
A
#
# COMPACT_ATOMS: atom_id res chain seq x y z
N MET A 1 -42.13 8.26 -15.85
CA MET A 1 -40.75 7.85 -15.54
C MET A 1 -40.11 7.65 -16.91
N ASP A 2 -39.36 8.65 -17.37
CA ASP A 2 -38.93 8.78 -18.75
C ASP A 2 -37.88 7.74 -19.14
N THR A 3 -37.99 7.21 -20.35
CA THR A 3 -37.15 6.16 -20.91
C THR A 3 -35.67 6.56 -20.96
N GLU A 4 -35.35 7.85 -21.12
CA GLU A 4 -33.98 8.38 -21.03
C GLU A 4 -33.38 8.21 -19.63
N HIS A 5 -34.17 8.48 -18.58
CA HIS A 5 -33.74 8.36 -17.19
C HIS A 5 -33.45 6.91 -16.79
N LEU A 6 -34.19 5.95 -17.38
CA LEU A 6 -33.98 4.52 -17.18
C LEU A 6 -32.73 4.00 -17.91
N ILE A 7 -32.46 4.51 -19.12
CA ILE A 7 -31.26 4.16 -19.89
C ILE A 7 -30.00 4.70 -19.21
N GLU A 8 -30.09 5.90 -18.64
CA GLU A 8 -28.99 6.52 -17.90
C GLU A 8 -28.69 5.78 -16.59
N GLU A 9 -29.72 5.37 -15.83
CA GLU A 9 -29.57 4.50 -14.66
C GLU A 9 -28.96 3.13 -14.99
N LEU A 10 -29.40 2.48 -16.07
CA LEU A 10 -28.86 1.19 -16.50
C LEU A 10 -27.39 1.31 -16.96
N SER A 11 -27.04 2.39 -17.67
CA SER A 11 -25.65 2.69 -18.08
C SER A 11 -24.74 2.87 -16.87
N GLU A 12 -25.20 3.58 -15.83
CA GLU A 12 -24.42 3.80 -14.61
C GLU A 12 -24.32 2.52 -13.77
N GLU A 13 -25.37 1.70 -13.67
CA GLU A 13 -25.30 0.38 -13.03
C GLU A 13 -24.34 -0.58 -13.74
N GLU A 14 -24.30 -0.57 -15.08
CA GLU A 14 -23.39 -1.38 -15.89
C GLU A 14 -21.94 -0.91 -15.79
N LYS A 15 -21.70 0.41 -15.83
CA LYS A 15 -20.38 0.99 -15.54
C LYS A 15 -19.94 0.69 -14.11
N MET A 16 -20.84 0.75 -13.14
CA MET A 16 -20.55 0.31 -11.77
C MET A 16 -20.22 -1.18 -11.73
N ARG A 17 -20.97 -2.05 -12.41
CA ARG A 17 -20.64 -3.49 -12.51
C ARG A 17 -19.25 -3.73 -13.09
N GLN A 18 -18.84 -2.99 -14.13
CA GLN A 18 -17.49 -3.06 -14.71
C GLN A 18 -16.42 -2.42 -13.81
N GLY A 19 -16.78 -1.40 -13.03
CA GLY A 19 -15.91 -0.65 -12.12
C GLY A 19 -15.56 -1.37 -10.82
N ASN A 20 -16.32 -2.38 -10.39
CA ASN A 20 -16.10 -3.08 -9.12
C ASN A 20 -15.05 -4.19 -9.19
N ILE A 21 -14.56 -4.61 -8.02
CA ILE A 21 -13.77 -5.84 -7.86
C ILE A 21 -14.75 -6.94 -7.48
N SER A 22 -14.86 -7.99 -8.30
CA SER A 22 -15.74 -9.12 -8.02
C SER A 22 -14.93 -10.41 -7.95
N LEU A 23 -14.97 -11.09 -6.81
CA LEU A 23 -14.27 -12.36 -6.58
C LEU A 23 -15.31 -13.45 -6.27
N ILE A 24 -15.24 -14.56 -7.00
CA ILE A 24 -16.07 -15.75 -6.77
C ILE A 24 -15.43 -16.59 -5.69
N LEU A 25 -16.24 -16.99 -4.71
CA LEU A 25 -15.84 -17.82 -3.59
C LEU A 25 -16.67 -19.11 -3.59
N ASP A 26 -16.01 -20.24 -3.48
CA ASP A 26 -16.64 -21.53 -3.23
C ASP A 26 -17.05 -21.64 -1.76
N THR A 27 -16.21 -21.11 -0.87
CA THR A 27 -16.44 -21.02 0.57
C THR A 27 -15.82 -19.76 1.16
N TYR A 28 -16.18 -19.43 2.42
CA TYR A 28 -15.49 -18.34 3.12
C TYR A 28 -14.02 -18.63 3.43
N ASN A 29 -13.59 -19.89 3.41
CA ASN A 29 -12.19 -20.24 3.67
C ASN A 29 -11.25 -19.72 2.58
N ASP A 30 -11.75 -19.50 1.35
CA ASP A 30 -10.96 -18.99 0.23
C ASP A 30 -10.39 -17.57 0.51
N ILE A 31 -10.96 -16.86 1.49
CA ILE A 31 -10.49 -15.54 1.96
C ILE A 31 -9.30 -15.67 2.93
N PHE A 32 -9.16 -16.83 3.58
CA PHE A 32 -8.29 -17.04 4.74
C PHE A 32 -7.21 -18.08 4.49
N SER A 33 -6.14 -18.01 5.28
CA SER A 33 -5.08 -19.01 5.25
C SER A 33 -5.56 -20.33 5.84
N ASP A 34 -5.34 -21.43 5.11
CA ASP A 34 -5.62 -22.80 5.58
C ASP A 34 -4.69 -23.24 6.72
N PHE A 35 -3.55 -22.55 6.89
CA PHE A 35 -2.61 -22.80 7.98
C PHE A 35 -3.05 -22.19 9.31
N ASP A 36 -4.09 -21.37 9.33
CA ASP A 36 -4.56 -20.67 10.52
C ASP A 36 -5.91 -21.22 11.02
N PRO A 37 -5.93 -22.01 12.11
CA PRO A 37 -7.16 -22.65 12.60
C PRO A 37 -8.10 -21.70 13.35
N ARG A 38 -7.72 -20.43 13.59
CA ARG A 38 -8.52 -19.48 14.39
C ARG A 38 -9.88 -19.18 13.75
N SER A 39 -10.76 -18.49 14.47
CA SER A 39 -12.06 -18.07 13.92
C SER A 39 -11.92 -16.91 12.91
N TYR A 40 -12.94 -16.69 12.08
CA TYR A 40 -12.91 -15.64 11.04
C TYR A 40 -12.64 -14.22 11.55
N SER A 41 -12.89 -13.92 12.83
CA SER A 41 -12.59 -12.61 13.42
C SER A 41 -11.10 -12.35 13.62
N GLU A 42 -10.26 -13.40 13.60
CA GLU A 42 -8.83 -13.31 13.93
C GLU A 42 -7.93 -14.00 12.90
N ARG A 43 -8.50 -14.93 12.11
CA ARG A 43 -7.78 -15.72 11.11
C ARG A 43 -7.01 -14.82 10.14
N ALA A 44 -5.82 -15.25 9.76
CA ALA A 44 -5.00 -14.62 8.73
C ALA A 44 -5.68 -14.72 7.37
N LEU A 45 -5.60 -13.65 6.57
CA LEU A 45 -6.06 -13.68 5.19
C LEU A 45 -5.11 -14.55 4.37
N SER A 46 -5.64 -15.20 3.32
CA SER A 46 -4.80 -15.94 2.37
C SER A 46 -3.96 -14.98 1.53
N ASP A 47 -2.71 -15.38 1.26
CA ASP A 47 -1.85 -14.65 0.32
C ASP A 47 -2.42 -14.68 -1.10
N ASP A 48 -3.07 -15.77 -1.50
CA ASP A 48 -3.71 -15.90 -2.81
C ASP A 48 -4.88 -14.91 -2.95
N PHE A 49 -5.72 -14.83 -1.91
CA PHE A 49 -6.82 -13.85 -1.85
C PHE A 49 -6.29 -12.41 -1.94
N LEU A 50 -5.24 -12.09 -1.19
CA LEU A 50 -4.61 -10.77 -1.21
C LEU A 50 -3.99 -10.45 -2.57
N LEU A 51 -3.35 -11.43 -3.22
CA LEU A 51 -2.77 -11.28 -4.54
C LEU A 51 -3.84 -10.99 -5.60
N GLU A 52 -4.95 -11.71 -5.57
CA GLU A 52 -6.07 -11.46 -6.49
C GLU A 52 -6.73 -10.10 -6.24
N CYS A 53 -6.93 -9.70 -4.99
CA CYS A 53 -7.37 -8.34 -4.66
C CYS A 53 -6.41 -7.29 -5.24
N LYS A 54 -5.09 -7.51 -5.12
CA LYS A 54 -4.06 -6.59 -5.61
C LYS A 54 -4.07 -6.48 -7.13
N ARG A 55 -4.21 -7.61 -7.83
CA ARG A 55 -4.36 -7.66 -9.28
C ARG A 55 -5.61 -6.89 -9.72
N ALA A 56 -6.75 -7.18 -9.11
CA ALA A 56 -8.03 -6.55 -9.45
C ALA A 56 -8.11 -5.05 -9.11
N ALA A 57 -7.39 -4.60 -8.07
CA ALA A 57 -7.35 -3.20 -7.65
C ALA A 57 -6.37 -2.32 -8.45
N ARG A 58 -5.54 -2.91 -9.33
CA ARG A 58 -4.45 -2.19 -10.02
C ARG A 58 -4.98 -1.00 -10.82
N ASP A 59 -5.99 -1.23 -11.64
CA ASP A 59 -6.55 -0.24 -12.56
C ASP A 59 -7.78 0.48 -11.99
N LYS A 60 -8.11 0.25 -10.72
CA LYS A 60 -9.24 0.91 -10.05
C LYS A 60 -8.83 2.27 -9.53
N ASP A 61 -9.62 3.29 -9.83
CA ASP A 61 -9.47 4.60 -9.22
C ASP A 61 -10.28 4.68 -7.94
N LEU A 62 -9.64 5.15 -6.86
CA LEU A 62 -10.32 5.35 -5.59
C LEU A 62 -11.27 6.56 -5.66
N GLU A 63 -10.97 7.56 -6.48
CA GLU A 63 -11.76 8.79 -6.61
C GLU A 63 -13.12 8.53 -7.26
N ILE A 64 -13.17 7.61 -8.22
CA ILE A 64 -14.42 7.16 -8.87
C ILE A 64 -15.27 6.34 -7.90
N GLY A 65 -14.62 5.69 -6.93
CA GLY A 65 -15.26 4.80 -5.96
C GLY A 65 -15.57 3.43 -6.56
N PHE A 66 -15.36 2.39 -5.76
CA PHE A 66 -15.70 1.02 -6.13
C PHE A 66 -15.99 0.17 -4.88
N GLU A 67 -16.53 -1.02 -5.11
CA GLU A 67 -16.87 -2.03 -4.13
C GLU A 67 -16.00 -3.28 -4.33
N LEU A 68 -15.69 -3.96 -3.22
CA LEU A 68 -15.22 -5.33 -3.20
C LEU A 68 -16.43 -6.26 -3.02
N ARG A 69 -16.79 -6.95 -4.10
CA ARG A 69 -17.91 -7.87 -4.19
C ARG A 69 -17.42 -9.29 -4.04
N LEU A 70 -17.81 -9.93 -2.94
CA LEU A 70 -17.52 -11.34 -2.66
C LEU A 70 -18.76 -12.16 -3.05
N LEU A 71 -18.68 -12.84 -4.17
CA LEU A 71 -19.76 -13.63 -4.75
C LEU A 71 -19.80 -15.01 -4.07
N MET A 72 -20.91 -15.37 -3.44
CA MET A 72 -21.08 -16.60 -2.67
C MET A 72 -22.36 -17.34 -3.10
N PRO A 73 -22.36 -18.68 -3.21
CA PRO A 73 -23.58 -19.44 -3.45
C PRO A 73 -24.65 -19.14 -2.38
N LYS A 74 -25.90 -18.87 -2.82
CA LYS A 74 -26.99 -18.49 -1.90
C LYS A 74 -27.18 -19.46 -0.73
N SER A 75 -26.99 -20.76 -0.95
CA SER A 75 -27.12 -21.82 0.06
C SER A 75 -26.01 -21.83 1.12
N LYS A 76 -24.84 -21.25 0.83
CA LYS A 76 -23.68 -21.21 1.72
C LYS A 76 -23.54 -19.89 2.47
N ARG A 77 -24.43 -18.92 2.22
CA ARG A 77 -24.36 -17.60 2.86
C ARG A 77 -24.75 -17.66 4.33
N ASN A 78 -23.92 -17.05 5.18
CA ASN A 78 -24.19 -16.89 6.60
C ASN A 78 -23.93 -15.43 7.02
N LEU A 79 -24.99 -14.69 7.32
CA LEU A 79 -24.92 -13.27 7.66
C LEU A 79 -24.05 -12.99 8.89
N ASN A 80 -24.05 -13.87 9.89
CA ASN A 80 -23.25 -13.68 11.11
C ASN A 80 -21.75 -13.78 10.81
N ASP A 81 -21.36 -14.72 9.94
CA ASP A 81 -19.96 -14.85 9.52
C ASP A 81 -19.56 -13.73 8.57
N GLU A 82 -20.43 -13.32 7.65
CA GLU A 82 -20.19 -12.18 6.76
C GLU A 82 -19.86 -10.89 7.53
N VAL A 83 -20.55 -10.63 8.65
CA VAL A 83 -20.26 -9.47 9.50
C VAL A 83 -18.85 -9.57 10.09
N LYS A 84 -18.47 -10.74 10.64
CA LYS A 84 -17.14 -10.98 11.20
C LYS A 84 -16.05 -10.83 10.13
N ILE A 85 -16.27 -11.41 8.95
CA ILE A 85 -15.33 -11.39 7.83
C ILE A 85 -15.15 -9.95 7.32
N LYS A 86 -16.23 -9.18 7.14
CA LYS A 86 -16.13 -7.76 6.75
C LYS A 86 -15.31 -6.96 7.75
N GLN A 87 -15.57 -7.16 9.04
CA GLN A 87 -14.82 -6.48 10.09
C GLN A 87 -13.34 -6.88 10.05
N ARG A 88 -13.04 -8.17 9.88
CA ARG A 88 -11.67 -8.68 9.79
C ARG A 88 -10.91 -8.09 8.60
N LEU A 89 -11.53 -8.05 7.42
CA LEU A 89 -10.96 -7.45 6.21
C LEU A 89 -10.68 -5.97 6.39
N ARG A 90 -11.66 -5.21 6.91
CA ARG A 90 -11.49 -3.77 7.20
C ARG A 90 -10.32 -3.51 8.15
N LEU A 91 -10.26 -4.24 9.26
CA LEU A 91 -9.18 -4.14 10.23
C LEU A 91 -7.83 -4.48 9.61
N HIS A 92 -7.77 -5.55 8.80
CA HIS A 92 -6.55 -5.93 8.10
C HIS A 92 -6.06 -4.81 7.17
N PHE A 93 -6.91 -4.32 6.27
CA PHE A 93 -6.50 -3.32 5.28
C PHE A 93 -6.14 -1.97 5.92
N HIS A 94 -6.88 -1.52 6.94
CA HIS A 94 -6.54 -0.29 7.67
C HIS A 94 -5.21 -0.41 8.43
N LYS A 95 -5.00 -1.54 9.11
CA LYS A 95 -3.76 -1.79 9.85
C LYS A 95 -2.56 -1.73 8.90
N HIS A 96 -2.59 -2.49 7.80
CA HIS A 96 -1.49 -2.52 6.84
C HIS A 96 -1.32 -1.21 6.09
N PHE A 97 -2.41 -0.49 5.79
CA PHE A 97 -2.31 0.86 5.23
C PHE A 97 -1.50 1.79 6.15
N LYS A 98 -1.82 1.80 7.45
CA LYS A 98 -1.09 2.60 8.44
C LYS A 98 0.37 2.18 8.56
N GLU A 99 0.63 0.88 8.67
CA GLU A 99 1.99 0.34 8.78
C GLU A 99 2.85 0.73 7.56
N LYS A 100 2.31 0.59 6.34
CA LYS A 100 3.01 0.97 5.11
C LYS A 100 3.19 2.47 4.96
N HIS A 101 2.21 3.24 5.41
CA HIS A 101 2.31 4.69 5.42
C HIS A 101 3.43 5.15 6.37
N ASP A 102 3.49 4.58 7.56
CA ASP A 102 4.50 4.89 8.57
C ASP A 102 5.90 4.38 8.15
N GLU A 103 5.99 3.21 7.48
CA GLU A 103 7.22 2.69 6.86
C GLU A 103 7.81 3.70 5.87
N ILE A 104 7.00 4.18 4.91
CA ILE A 104 7.42 5.17 3.91
C ILE A 104 7.83 6.49 4.57
N LYS A 105 7.10 6.93 5.61
CA LYS A 105 7.44 8.14 6.35
C LYS A 105 8.78 8.00 7.08
N SER A 106 9.07 6.85 7.68
CA SER A 106 10.37 6.60 8.33
C SER A 106 11.50 6.59 7.31
N ILE A 107 11.33 5.89 6.19
CA ILE A 107 12.32 5.85 5.09
C ILE A 107 12.67 7.27 4.62
N LYS A 108 11.66 8.13 4.42
CA LYS A 108 11.88 9.52 4.02
C LYS A 108 12.60 10.34 5.10
N ARG A 109 12.21 10.19 6.36
CA ARG A 109 12.87 10.90 7.48
C ARG A 109 14.33 10.48 7.63
N GLU A 110 14.60 9.19 7.54
CA GLU A 110 15.96 8.65 7.54
C GLU A 110 16.76 9.17 6.34
N GLY A 111 16.15 9.16 5.15
CA GLY A 111 16.77 9.73 3.95
C GLY A 111 17.13 11.20 4.12
N ILE A 112 16.23 12.03 4.66
CA ILE A 112 16.49 13.44 4.96
C ILE A 112 17.64 13.58 5.96
N ALA A 113 17.65 12.80 7.04
CA ALA A 113 18.73 12.84 8.03
C ALA A 113 20.10 12.52 7.38
N TRP A 114 20.17 11.46 6.57
CA TRP A 114 21.38 11.11 5.83
C TRP A 114 21.80 12.17 4.83
N SER A 115 20.86 12.75 4.07
CA SER A 115 21.17 13.86 3.15
C SER A 115 21.77 15.06 3.87
N VAL A 116 21.24 15.43 5.05
CA VAL A 116 21.77 16.52 5.87
C VAL A 116 23.18 16.21 6.37
N VAL A 117 23.42 14.99 6.87
CA VAL A 117 24.76 14.58 7.30
C VAL A 117 25.76 14.61 6.15
N GLY A 118 25.38 14.10 4.97
CA GLY A 118 26.21 14.16 3.76
C GLY A 118 26.56 15.59 3.35
N LEU A 119 25.58 16.50 3.41
CA LEU A 119 25.80 17.92 3.13
C LEU A 119 26.78 18.56 4.12
N VAL A 120 26.67 18.21 5.41
CA VAL A 120 27.61 18.68 6.45
C VAL A 120 29.03 18.17 6.17
N PHE A 121 29.21 16.92 5.77
CA PHE A 121 30.53 16.39 5.40
C PHE A 121 31.14 17.10 4.18
N ILE A 122 30.34 17.36 3.14
CA ILE A 122 30.81 18.12 1.96
C ILE A 122 31.21 19.54 2.36
N PHE A 123 30.42 20.20 3.22
CA PHE A 123 30.74 21.54 3.71
C PHE A 123 32.03 21.56 4.54
N LEU A 124 32.20 20.59 5.43
CA LEU A 124 33.44 20.43 6.21
C LEU A 124 34.65 20.13 5.33
N ALA A 125 34.52 19.26 4.32
CA ALA A 125 35.57 19.00 3.35
C ALA A 125 35.99 20.28 2.63
N THR A 126 35.02 21.10 2.23
CA THR A 126 35.27 22.40 1.58
C THR A 126 36.06 23.35 2.47
N ILE A 127 35.74 23.42 3.76
CA ILE A 127 36.50 24.25 4.71
C ILE A 127 37.91 23.71 4.91
N ILE A 128 38.06 22.39 5.07
CA ILE A 128 39.35 21.73 5.32
C ILE A 128 40.29 21.90 4.13
N TYR A 129 39.75 21.90 2.91
CA TYR A 129 40.53 22.11 1.68
C TYR A 129 41.31 23.43 1.68
N ALA A 130 40.86 24.45 2.42
CA ALA A 130 41.56 25.74 2.53
C ALA A 130 42.79 25.71 3.44
N TYR A 131 43.03 24.63 4.18
CA TYR A 131 44.16 24.50 5.11
C TYR A 131 45.21 23.54 4.58
N GLU A 132 46.48 23.91 4.71
CA GLU A 132 47.60 23.02 4.39
C GLU A 132 48.01 22.19 5.60
N GLY A 133 48.36 20.93 5.35
CA GLY A 133 48.90 20.02 6.36
C GLY A 133 48.48 18.57 6.12
N PHE A 134 49.34 17.62 6.48
CA PHE A 134 49.08 16.19 6.27
C PHE A 134 47.73 15.73 6.86
N LEU A 135 47.39 16.20 8.06
CA LEU A 135 46.13 15.84 8.72
C LEU A 135 44.91 16.39 7.97
N PHE A 136 44.96 17.64 7.50
CA PHE A 136 43.88 18.25 6.73
C PHE A 136 43.69 17.56 5.37
N ASN A 137 44.78 17.22 4.69
CA ASN A 137 44.75 16.44 3.46
C ASN A 137 44.13 15.05 3.67
N LEU A 138 44.51 14.35 4.75
CA LEU A 138 43.94 13.05 5.08
C LEU A 138 42.44 13.15 5.37
N LEU A 139 42.01 14.15 6.16
CA LEU A 139 40.60 14.38 6.46
C LEU A 139 39.80 14.69 5.21
N PHE A 140 40.33 15.53 4.31
CA PHE A 140 39.68 15.85 3.04
C PHE A 140 39.46 14.60 2.18
N VAL A 141 40.48 13.75 2.04
CA VAL A 141 40.42 12.50 1.26
C VAL A 141 39.35 11.52 1.77
N ILE A 142 39.00 11.58 3.05
CA ILE A 142 37.95 10.73 3.65
C ILE A 142 36.58 11.43 3.59
N LEU A 143 36.51 12.70 3.95
CA LEU A 143 35.26 13.46 4.04
C LEU A 143 34.61 13.70 2.68
N GLU A 144 35.40 13.88 1.62
CA GLU A 144 34.88 14.09 0.26
C GLU A 144 34.05 12.88 -0.22
N PRO A 145 34.59 11.64 -0.29
CA PRO A 145 33.80 10.49 -0.72
C PRO A 145 32.73 10.12 0.29
N ALA A 146 32.98 10.29 1.60
CA ALA A 146 31.97 10.03 2.63
C ALA A 146 30.77 10.97 2.49
N GLY A 147 31.00 12.26 2.24
CA GLY A 147 29.95 13.26 2.06
C GLY A 147 29.11 13.00 0.82
N TRP A 148 29.76 12.79 -0.32
CA TRP A 148 29.07 12.43 -1.57
C TRP A 148 28.24 11.15 -1.41
N PHE A 149 28.85 10.06 -0.92
CA PHE A 149 28.18 8.78 -0.78
C PHE A 149 26.98 8.85 0.18
N THR A 150 27.15 9.52 1.31
CA THR A 150 26.10 9.68 2.32
C THR A 150 24.94 10.52 1.79
N LEU A 151 25.24 11.61 1.07
CA LEU A 151 24.23 12.47 0.45
C LEU A 151 23.37 11.68 -0.54
N TRP A 152 23.99 10.95 -1.48
CA TRP A 152 23.26 10.15 -2.46
C TRP A 152 22.46 9.03 -1.85
N SER A 153 23.00 8.35 -0.84
CA SER A 153 22.28 7.31 -0.10
C SER A 153 21.02 7.87 0.58
N GLY A 154 21.09 9.10 1.08
CA GLY A 154 19.94 9.81 1.64
C GLY A 154 18.89 10.15 0.57
N LEU A 155 19.33 10.70 -0.56
CA LEU A 155 18.43 11.08 -1.67
C LEU A 155 17.77 9.85 -2.32
N ASP A 156 18.50 8.74 -2.46
CA ASP A 156 17.98 7.46 -2.95
C ASP A 156 16.79 6.98 -2.10
N LYS A 157 16.93 7.01 -0.78
CA LYS A 157 15.84 6.67 0.15
C LYS A 157 14.61 7.56 -0.07
N ILE A 158 14.82 8.86 -0.26
CA ILE A 158 13.73 9.83 -0.42
C ILE A 158 12.98 9.61 -1.74
N PHE A 159 13.70 9.43 -2.85
CA PHE A 159 13.09 9.47 -4.19
C PHE A 159 12.85 8.10 -4.81
N ILE A 160 13.74 7.14 -4.60
CA ILE A 160 13.71 5.82 -5.24
C ILE A 160 13.04 4.83 -4.29
N THR A 161 13.65 4.55 -3.12
CA THR A 161 13.12 3.54 -2.19
C THR A 161 11.69 3.86 -1.75
N SER A 162 11.39 5.13 -1.47
CA SER A 162 10.03 5.53 -1.06
C SER A 162 8.99 5.36 -2.19
N LYS A 163 9.42 5.53 -3.45
CA LYS A 163 8.56 5.36 -4.64
C LYS A 163 8.31 3.88 -4.93
N GLU A 164 9.30 3.01 -4.75
CA GLU A 164 9.14 1.56 -4.92
C GLU A 164 8.10 0.96 -3.96
N LYS A 165 7.96 1.53 -2.76
CA LYS A 165 6.97 1.11 -1.76
C LYS A 165 5.56 1.67 -2.02
N LYS A 166 5.45 2.72 -2.85
CA LYS A 166 4.19 3.43 -3.10
C LYS A 166 3.07 2.54 -3.68
N PRO A 167 3.30 1.63 -4.65
CA PRO A 167 2.24 0.77 -5.17
C PRO A 167 1.58 -0.12 -4.09
N GLU A 168 2.36 -0.59 -3.12
CA GLU A 168 1.83 -1.39 -2.00
C GLU A 168 0.98 -0.51 -1.07
N LEU A 169 1.45 0.69 -0.74
CA LEU A 169 0.68 1.67 0.02
C LEU A 169 -0.64 2.02 -0.67
N ASP A 170 -0.59 2.29 -1.98
CA ASP A 170 -1.76 2.67 -2.77
C ASP A 170 -2.78 1.54 -2.82
N PHE A 171 -2.35 0.27 -2.92
CA PHE A 171 -3.23 -0.88 -2.81
C PHE A 171 -3.96 -0.92 -1.46
N TYR A 172 -3.22 -0.85 -0.34
CA TYR A 172 -3.85 -0.88 0.98
C TYR A 172 -4.74 0.34 1.23
N ARG A 173 -4.37 1.52 0.69
CA ARG A 173 -5.21 2.72 0.72
C ARG A 173 -6.54 2.48 0.02
N LYS A 174 -6.52 1.89 -1.18
CA LYS A 174 -7.72 1.55 -1.94
C LYS A 174 -8.60 0.57 -1.15
N MET A 175 -8.03 -0.54 -0.69
CA MET A 175 -8.77 -1.60 0.00
C MET A 175 -9.25 -1.22 1.41
N ALA A 176 -8.58 -0.29 2.09
CA ALA A 176 -9.05 0.23 3.37
C ALA A 176 -10.34 1.04 3.24
N ASN A 177 -10.50 1.79 2.14
CA ASN A 177 -11.64 2.68 1.91
C ASN A 177 -12.78 2.03 1.10
N VAL A 178 -12.54 0.84 0.51
CA VAL A 178 -13.53 0.14 -0.31
C VAL A 178 -14.71 -0.36 0.53
N LYS A 179 -15.91 -0.29 -0.03
CA LYS A 179 -17.09 -0.95 0.56
C LYS A 179 -17.07 -2.44 0.23
N ILE A 180 -17.16 -3.28 1.26
CA ILE A 180 -17.16 -4.75 1.12
C ILE A 180 -18.58 -5.28 1.18
N VAL A 181 -19.01 -5.99 0.14
CA VAL A 181 -20.36 -6.55 0.01
C VAL A 181 -20.31 -8.03 -0.37
N PHE A 182 -21.23 -8.81 0.19
CA PHE A 182 -21.45 -10.19 -0.22
C PHE A 182 -22.68 -10.26 -1.10
N ILE A 183 -22.55 -10.87 -2.27
CA ILE A 183 -23.61 -10.99 -3.26
C ILE A 183 -23.83 -12.48 -3.54
N SER A 184 -25.09 -12.88 -3.67
CA SER A 184 -25.42 -14.24 -4.07
C SER A 184 -25.37 -14.41 -5.57
N TYR A 185 -24.88 -15.56 -6.02
CA TYR A 185 -25.13 -16.09 -7.37
C TYR A 185 -25.81 -17.47 -7.29
#